data_AF-A0A6P8I287-F1
#
_entry.id   AF-A0A6P8I287-F1
#
_cell.length_a   1.000
_cell.length_b   1.000
_cell.length_c   1.000
_cell.angle_alpha   90.00
_cell.angle_beta   90.00
_cell.angle_gamma   90.00
#
_symmetry.space_group_name_H-M   'P 1'
#
loop_
_entity.id
_entity.type
_entity.pdbx_description
1 polymer ?
#
loop_
_entity_poly.entity_id
_entity_poly.type
_entity_poly.pdbx_seq_one_letter_code
_entity_poly.pdbx_strand_id
1 'polypeptide(L)'
;MYLGTLLLGAATTWMLTSMCSAGICDEGPPGKFCFPDLSGYHDCVVNKTTGKIDDKLYNCPQNTRCKCMGIPCSTNTPCGPYRLPPIFADDFTADINDIKTVVTPAGKQTTYSHFGIWRDSKNQKYRLDATIAPHDPPYEYFILLPNNQSSFDVYEVIPSTTSCKKTTITKFPPKLQEPSYFQYNGTVIVTGIVCDHWIWLSGGRNSGRPIISQSWDTNQKKPIQYLAYSPGSQMSKTSVRIQRYFGLFDAGTPDPEKFVLPRYCEKELEKTPKPSDEFFESRDLVF
;
A
#
# COMPACT_ATOMS: atom_id res chain seq x y z
N MET A 1 15.28 32.45 -48.46
CA MET A 1 14.73 33.66 -47.81
C MET A 1 15.35 33.76 -46.43
N TYR A 2 15.90 34.93 -46.16
CA TYR A 2 16.68 35.31 -44.98
C TYR A 2 15.81 35.54 -43.73
N LEU A 3 16.53 35.75 -42.62
CA LEU A 3 16.17 36.26 -41.30
C LEU A 3 15.85 35.18 -40.25
N GLY A 4 16.54 35.13 -39.11
CA GLY A 4 17.52 36.06 -38.57
C GLY A 4 17.57 35.91 -37.05
N THR A 5 18.79 35.76 -36.55
CA THR A 5 19.19 35.78 -35.15
C THR A 5 18.69 37.02 -34.41
N LEU A 6 18.23 36.83 -33.16
CA LEU A 6 18.33 37.86 -32.12
C LEU A 6 18.83 37.21 -30.83
N LEU A 7 20.03 37.64 -30.48
CA LEU A 7 20.82 37.35 -29.30
C LEU A 7 20.27 38.06 -28.05
N LEU A 8 20.78 37.59 -26.91
CA LEU A 8 21.02 38.31 -25.65
C LEU A 8 19.88 38.39 -24.63
N GLY A 9 20.08 37.63 -23.55
CA GLY A 9 20.43 38.29 -22.30
C GLY A 9 19.36 38.29 -21.23
N ALA A 10 19.32 37.22 -20.43
CA ALA A 10 19.06 37.37 -19.01
C ALA A 10 19.91 36.34 -18.27
N ALA A 11 20.90 36.88 -17.57
CA ALA A 11 21.82 36.23 -16.69
C ALA A 11 21.20 35.06 -15.91
N THR A 12 21.81 33.89 -16.05
CA THR A 12 21.79 32.81 -15.08
C THR A 12 22.37 33.32 -13.76
N THR A 13 21.56 34.05 -13.01
CA THR A 13 21.64 34.15 -11.56
C THR A 13 20.56 33.22 -11.01
N TRP A 14 20.77 31.91 -11.22
CA TRP A 14 20.27 30.97 -10.24
C TRP A 14 21.12 31.19 -9.00
N MET A 15 20.68 32.17 -8.21
CA MET A 15 20.98 32.20 -6.80
C MET A 15 20.81 30.77 -6.30
N LEU A 16 21.86 30.28 -5.65
CA LEU A 16 21.78 29.22 -4.67
C LEU A 16 20.75 29.67 -3.63
N THR A 17 19.46 29.59 -3.95
CA THR A 17 18.44 29.44 -2.94
C THR A 17 18.72 28.08 -2.37
N SER A 18 19.41 28.09 -1.23
CA SER A 18 19.43 27.01 -0.26
C SER A 18 18.17 26.20 -0.45
N MET A 19 18.31 24.97 -0.95
CA MET A 19 17.28 23.97 -0.81
C MET A 19 17.14 23.77 0.70
N CYS A 20 16.34 24.63 1.34
CA CYS A 20 15.83 24.39 2.66
C CYS A 20 14.98 23.14 2.49
N SER A 21 15.58 21.99 2.79
CA SER A 21 14.85 20.78 3.14
C SER A 21 13.88 21.21 4.24
N ALA A 22 12.64 21.52 3.87
CA ALA A 22 11.60 21.85 4.82
C ALA A 22 11.52 20.66 5.78
N GLY A 23 11.98 20.87 7.01
CA GLY A 23 11.93 19.85 8.04
C GLY A 23 10.48 19.62 8.40
N ILE A 24 10.16 18.46 8.99
CA ILE A 24 8.80 18.19 9.51
C ILE A 24 8.29 19.30 10.44
N CYS A 25 9.21 20.03 11.09
CA CYS A 25 8.96 21.17 11.96
C CYS A 25 8.57 22.47 11.23
N ASP A 26 8.89 22.63 9.95
CA ASP A 26 8.51 23.80 9.14
C ASP A 26 7.04 23.74 8.66
N GLU A 27 6.43 22.54 8.66
CA GLU A 27 5.11 22.29 8.08
C GLU A 27 3.89 22.47 9.02
N GLY A 28 4.00 23.21 10.14
CA GLY A 28 2.91 23.32 11.14
C GLY A 28 3.30 23.67 12.59
N PRO A 29 2.40 23.46 13.58
CA PRO A 29 2.53 24.06 14.91
C PRO A 29 3.59 23.37 15.79
N PRO A 30 4.31 24.10 16.65
CA PRO A 30 5.27 23.54 17.61
C PRO A 30 4.70 22.34 18.39
N GLY A 31 5.56 21.39 18.71
CA GLY A 31 5.18 20.17 19.43
C GLY A 31 6.02 18.97 19.04
N LYS A 32 5.68 17.82 19.62
CA LYS A 32 6.38 16.56 19.39
C LYS A 32 5.68 15.73 18.30
N PHE A 33 6.46 15.08 17.44
CA PHE A 33 5.97 14.27 16.32
C PHE A 33 6.82 13.02 16.17
N CYS A 34 6.22 11.83 16.14
CA CYS A 34 6.99 10.58 15.96
C CYS A 34 7.70 10.53 14.61
N PHE A 35 8.88 9.90 14.58
CA PHE A 35 9.51 9.48 13.33
C PHE A 35 8.63 8.48 12.56
N PRO A 36 8.77 8.39 11.23
CA PRO A 36 8.02 7.42 10.43
C PRO A 36 8.19 5.96 10.86
N ASP A 37 9.35 5.59 11.39
CA ASP A 37 9.70 4.24 11.85
C ASP A 37 9.39 4.02 13.35
N LEU A 38 8.92 5.06 14.04
CA LEU A 38 8.66 5.13 15.48
C LEU A 38 9.89 4.94 16.37
N SER A 39 11.11 4.97 15.84
CA SER A 39 12.33 4.81 16.63
C SER A 39 12.63 6.03 17.52
N GLY A 40 11.97 7.16 17.26
CA GLY A 40 12.15 8.41 17.97
C GLY A 40 11.07 9.44 17.64
N TYR A 41 11.35 10.69 17.95
CA TYR A 41 10.45 11.82 17.68
C TYR A 41 11.22 13.12 17.41
N HIS A 42 10.60 13.97 16.61
CA HIS A 42 10.94 15.38 16.43
C HIS A 42 10.31 16.20 17.55
N ASP A 43 11.06 17.13 18.13
CA ASP A 43 10.57 18.14 19.06
C ASP A 43 10.73 19.51 18.41
N CYS A 44 9.63 19.99 17.83
CA CYS A 44 9.58 21.25 17.11
C CYS A 44 9.32 22.38 18.12
N VAL A 45 10.34 23.15 18.46
CA VAL A 45 10.25 24.20 19.49
C VAL A 45 10.53 25.58 18.87
N VAL A 46 9.74 26.58 19.24
CA VAL A 46 10.00 27.96 18.82
C VAL A 46 11.23 28.49 19.55
N ASN A 47 12.24 28.86 18.78
CA ASN A 47 13.39 29.58 19.27
C ASN A 47 12.98 31.02 19.59
N LYS A 48 12.97 31.38 20.89
CA LYS A 48 12.54 32.70 21.36
C LYS A 48 13.39 33.86 20.84
N THR A 49 14.62 33.58 20.43
CA THR A 49 15.59 34.59 19.99
C THR A 49 15.49 34.87 18.50
N THR A 50 15.26 33.84 17.68
CA THR A 50 15.21 33.96 16.22
C THR A 50 13.78 33.96 15.67
N GLY A 51 12.79 33.60 16.48
CA GLY A 51 11.40 33.41 16.06
C GLY A 51 11.18 32.21 15.13
N LYS A 52 12.24 31.42 14.86
CA LYS A 52 12.19 30.24 13.98
C LYS A 52 11.87 28.98 14.79
N ILE A 53 11.40 27.94 14.10
CA ILE A 53 11.18 26.62 14.71
C ILE A 53 12.47 25.82 14.59
N ASP A 54 13.00 25.35 15.72
CA ASP A 54 14.12 24.43 15.77
C ASP A 54 13.57 22.99 15.81
N ASP A 55 14.14 22.10 14.99
CA ASP A 55 13.87 20.66 15.04
C ASP A 55 14.93 19.97 15.91
N LYS A 56 14.48 19.33 16.99
CA LYS A 56 15.33 18.50 17.84
C LYS A 56 14.91 17.03 17.72
N LEU A 57 15.86 16.19 17.34
CA LEU A 57 15.66 14.76 17.17
C LEU A 57 15.98 14.02 18.47
N TYR A 58 15.06 13.17 18.91
CA TYR A 58 15.23 12.33 20.09
C TYR A 58 14.97 10.86 19.73
N ASN A 59 15.92 9.99 20.06
CA ASN A 59 15.73 8.55 19.94
C ASN A 59 15.02 8.00 21.17
N CYS A 60 14.09 7.07 20.96
CA CYS A 60 13.46 6.36 22.07
C CYS A 60 14.44 5.36 22.70
N PRO A 61 14.37 5.14 24.02
CA PRO A 61 15.12 4.09 24.71
C PRO A 61 14.89 2.70 24.09
N GLN A 62 15.83 1.77 24.31
CA GLN A 62 15.68 0.37 23.88
C GLN A 62 14.34 -0.21 24.33
N ASN A 63 13.72 -1.02 23.46
CA ASN A 63 12.40 -1.64 23.66
C ASN A 63 11.22 -0.67 23.82
N THR A 64 11.41 0.62 23.51
CA THR A 64 10.33 1.60 23.43
C THR A 64 10.24 2.16 22.03
N ARG A 65 9.04 2.59 21.65
CA ARG A 65 8.82 3.34 20.42
C ARG A 65 7.94 4.54 20.70
N CYS A 66 8.00 5.52 19.81
CA CYS A 66 7.14 6.69 19.88
C CYS A 66 5.67 6.26 19.69
N LYS A 67 4.78 6.76 20.54
CA LYS A 67 3.36 6.35 20.65
C LYS A 67 2.32 7.36 20.20
N CYS A 68 2.74 8.57 19.83
CA CYS A 68 1.82 9.63 19.44
C CYS A 68 1.67 9.68 17.92
N MET A 69 0.63 9.00 17.42
CA MET A 69 0.21 9.08 16.03
C MET A 69 -0.79 10.23 15.88
N GLY A 70 -0.39 11.33 15.26
CA GLY A 70 -1.25 12.49 14.99
C GLY A 70 -0.79 13.81 15.64
N ILE A 71 -1.33 14.91 15.10
CA ILE A 71 -1.13 16.34 15.44
C ILE A 71 -0.86 16.56 16.95
N PRO A 72 0.16 17.38 17.30
CA PRO A 72 1.32 16.99 18.13
C PRO A 72 0.99 16.15 19.36
N CYS A 73 1.96 15.34 19.79
CA CYS A 73 1.83 14.51 20.99
C CYS A 73 1.28 15.32 22.18
N SER A 74 0.17 14.87 22.75
CA SER A 74 -0.40 15.46 23.97
C SER A 74 0.48 15.22 25.20
N THR A 75 1.35 14.20 25.13
CA THR A 75 2.28 13.84 26.19
C THR A 75 3.67 14.46 25.97
N ASN A 76 4.31 14.84 27.07
CA ASN A 76 5.69 15.27 27.07
C ASN A 76 6.68 14.11 26.90
N THR A 77 6.26 12.87 27.16
CA THR A 77 7.07 11.66 27.02
C THR A 77 6.42 10.73 26.00
N PRO A 78 6.74 10.90 24.70
CA PRO A 78 6.07 10.17 23.62
C PRO A 78 6.55 8.73 23.47
N CYS A 79 7.73 8.38 24.01
CA CYS A 79 8.26 7.01 23.97
C CYS A 79 7.60 6.14 25.03
N GLY A 80 7.17 4.93 24.65
CA GLY A 80 6.67 3.94 25.60
C GLY A 80 6.73 2.50 25.08
N PRO A 81 6.25 1.52 25.86
CA PRO A 81 6.29 0.11 25.51
C PRO A 81 5.58 -0.18 24.20
N TYR A 82 6.26 -0.80 23.24
CA TYR A 82 5.70 -1.07 21.92
C TYR A 82 5.36 -2.55 21.76
N ARG A 83 4.24 -2.84 21.08
CA ARG A 83 3.83 -4.19 20.71
C ARG A 83 3.93 -4.27 19.19
N LEU A 84 4.51 -5.34 18.67
CA LEU A 84 4.53 -5.60 17.23
C LEU A 84 3.17 -6.17 16.80
N PRO A 85 2.66 -5.76 15.63
CA PRO A 85 1.51 -6.42 15.05
C PRO A 85 1.82 -7.88 14.68
N PRO A 86 0.79 -8.74 14.53
CA PRO A 86 0.96 -10.03 13.90
C PRO A 86 1.54 -9.90 12.48
N ILE A 87 2.20 -10.95 12.02
CA ILE A 87 2.85 -10.98 10.72
C ILE A 87 2.04 -11.91 9.81
N PHE A 88 1.74 -11.46 8.59
CA PHE A 88 1.14 -12.32 7.57
C PHE A 88 2.05 -13.54 7.31
N ALA A 89 1.47 -14.70 7.02
CA ALA A 89 2.26 -15.85 6.57
C ALA A 89 2.88 -15.57 5.19
N ASP A 90 4.03 -16.19 4.90
CA ASP A 90 4.67 -16.09 3.57
C ASP A 90 3.89 -16.89 2.51
N ASP A 91 3.37 -18.05 2.92
CA ASP A 91 2.50 -18.91 2.15
C ASP A 91 1.09 -18.84 2.74
N PHE A 92 0.09 -18.62 1.90
CA PHE A 92 -1.29 -18.53 2.35
C PHE A 92 -2.32 -18.73 1.24
N THR A 93 -3.54 -19.06 1.66
CA THR A 93 -4.77 -18.89 0.88
C THR A 93 -5.62 -17.80 1.53
N ALA A 94 -6.13 -16.86 0.74
CA ALA A 94 -7.00 -15.78 1.22
C ALA A 94 -8.22 -15.59 0.31
N ASP A 95 -9.36 -15.32 0.95
CA ASP A 95 -10.58 -14.88 0.29
C ASP A 95 -10.90 -13.46 0.77
N ILE A 96 -10.98 -12.52 -0.16
CA ILE A 96 -10.99 -11.09 0.13
C ILE A 96 -12.17 -10.41 -0.54
N ASN A 97 -12.91 -9.64 0.26
CA ASN A 97 -13.95 -8.74 -0.21
C ASN A 97 -13.54 -7.29 0.01
N ASP A 98 -13.47 -6.53 -1.08
CA ASP A 98 -13.08 -5.13 -1.08
C ASP A 98 -14.28 -4.23 -1.41
N ILE A 99 -14.43 -3.18 -0.60
CA ILE A 99 -15.36 -2.09 -0.83
C ILE A 99 -14.51 -0.83 -0.99
N LYS A 100 -14.45 -0.31 -2.21
CA LYS A 100 -13.79 0.96 -2.50
C LYS A 100 -14.84 2.03 -2.72
N THR A 101 -14.86 3.03 -1.84
CA THR A 101 -15.67 4.23 -2.00
C THR A 101 -14.78 5.40 -2.39
N VAL A 102 -15.09 6.02 -3.53
CA VAL A 102 -14.47 7.28 -3.97
C VAL A 102 -15.53 8.36 -3.92
N VAL A 103 -15.26 9.43 -3.18
CA VAL A 103 -16.13 10.61 -3.12
C VAL A 103 -15.39 11.73 -3.84
N THR A 104 -16.04 12.34 -4.83
CA THR A 104 -15.55 13.49 -5.60
C THR A 104 -16.58 14.61 -5.55
N PRO A 105 -16.26 15.84 -5.99
CA PRO A 105 -17.27 16.88 -6.19
C PRO A 105 -18.43 16.47 -7.11
N ALA A 106 -18.20 15.54 -8.05
CA ALA A 106 -19.21 15.05 -8.98
C ALA A 106 -20.13 13.98 -8.36
N GLY A 107 -19.80 13.44 -7.19
CA GLY A 107 -20.61 12.45 -6.49
C GLY A 107 -19.79 11.32 -5.85
N LYS A 108 -20.53 10.32 -5.35
CA LYS A 108 -19.99 9.15 -4.65
C LYS A 108 -20.10 7.92 -5.54
N GLN A 109 -18.98 7.25 -5.79
CA GLN A 109 -18.92 5.96 -6.45
C GLN A 109 -18.48 4.90 -5.45
N THR A 110 -19.15 3.75 -5.44
CA THR A 110 -18.74 2.59 -4.64
C THR A 110 -18.58 1.39 -5.55
N THR A 111 -17.40 0.77 -5.48
CA THR A 111 -17.05 -0.43 -6.22
C THR A 111 -16.89 -1.57 -5.22
N TYR A 112 -17.49 -2.71 -5.56
CA TYR A 112 -17.33 -3.96 -4.84
C TYR A 112 -16.45 -4.87 -5.67
N SER A 113 -15.46 -5.48 -5.05
CA SER A 113 -14.55 -6.41 -5.70
C SER A 113 -14.33 -7.60 -4.80
N HIS A 114 -14.21 -8.77 -5.40
CA HIS A 114 -13.91 -10.01 -4.70
C HIS A 114 -12.68 -10.64 -5.32
N PHE A 115 -11.80 -11.13 -4.45
CA PHE A 115 -10.51 -11.71 -4.82
C PHE A 115 -10.25 -13.01 -4.08
N GLY A 116 -9.79 -14.02 -4.83
CA GLY A 116 -9.17 -15.23 -4.27
C GLY A 116 -7.66 -15.16 -4.47
N ILE A 117 -6.87 -15.38 -3.43
CA ILE A 117 -5.41 -15.32 -3.50
C ILE A 117 -4.81 -16.63 -3.00
N TRP A 118 -3.89 -17.18 -3.78
CA TRP A 118 -3.04 -18.31 -3.37
C TRP A 118 -1.60 -17.93 -3.58
N ARG A 119 -0.81 -17.96 -2.51
CA ARG A 119 0.60 -17.62 -2.53
C ARG A 119 1.41 -18.80 -2.02
N ASP A 120 2.29 -19.31 -2.88
CA ASP A 120 3.30 -20.31 -2.55
C ASP A 120 4.67 -19.69 -2.82
N SER A 121 5.25 -19.06 -1.80
CA SER A 121 6.55 -18.42 -1.88
C SER A 121 7.68 -19.42 -2.02
N LYS A 122 7.53 -20.62 -1.44
CA LYS A 122 8.54 -21.68 -1.51
C LYS A 122 8.75 -22.19 -2.94
N ASN A 123 7.67 -22.38 -3.69
CA ASN A 123 7.72 -22.81 -5.09
C ASN A 123 7.59 -21.64 -6.08
N GLN A 124 7.56 -20.41 -5.57
CA GLN A 124 7.35 -19.15 -6.31
C GLN A 124 6.15 -19.18 -7.27
N LYS A 125 5.03 -19.74 -6.80
CA LYS A 125 3.76 -19.74 -7.53
C LYS A 125 2.79 -18.77 -6.88
N TYR A 126 2.02 -18.08 -7.70
CA TYR A 126 1.01 -17.16 -7.22
C TYR A 126 -0.22 -17.22 -8.10
N ARG A 127 -1.39 -17.13 -7.50
CA ARG A 127 -2.65 -17.00 -8.22
C ARG A 127 -3.51 -15.92 -7.59
N LEU A 128 -4.13 -15.11 -8.44
CA LEU A 128 -5.13 -14.11 -8.08
C LEU A 128 -6.35 -14.33 -8.97
N ASP A 129 -7.47 -14.66 -8.36
CA ASP A 129 -8.79 -14.63 -9.00
C ASP A 129 -9.41 -13.27 -8.69
N ALA A 130 -9.95 -12.59 -9.70
CA ALA A 130 -10.56 -11.28 -9.58
C ALA A 130 -11.94 -11.28 -10.26
N THR A 131 -12.95 -10.82 -9.54
CA THR A 131 -14.30 -10.67 -10.12
C THR A 131 -14.32 -9.52 -11.13
N ILE A 132 -14.78 -9.80 -12.36
CA ILE A 132 -14.94 -8.82 -13.44
C ILE A 132 -16.38 -8.83 -13.97
N ALA A 133 -17.01 -7.67 -13.95
CA ALA A 133 -18.27 -7.44 -14.69
C ALA A 133 -17.95 -6.80 -16.05
N PRO A 134 -18.65 -7.15 -17.14
CA PRO A 134 -19.83 -8.00 -17.25
C PRO A 134 -19.53 -9.39 -17.89
N HIS A 135 -18.57 -10.16 -17.39
CA HIS A 135 -18.24 -11.49 -17.96
C HIS A 135 -19.12 -12.63 -17.39
N ASP A 136 -19.23 -13.75 -18.10
CA ASP A 136 -19.85 -14.99 -17.60
C ASP A 136 -18.95 -16.23 -17.90
N PRO A 137 -18.29 -16.84 -16.90
CA PRO A 137 -18.36 -16.47 -15.49
C PRO A 137 -17.70 -15.10 -15.23
N PRO A 138 -18.15 -14.35 -14.20
CA PRO A 138 -17.75 -12.97 -13.96
C PRO A 138 -16.40 -12.88 -13.24
N TYR A 139 -15.40 -13.62 -13.70
CA TYR A 139 -14.06 -13.55 -13.13
C TYR A 139 -12.99 -13.78 -14.19
N GLU A 140 -11.84 -13.17 -13.94
CA GLU A 140 -10.56 -13.49 -14.55
C GLU A 140 -9.62 -14.00 -13.47
N TYR A 141 -8.56 -14.67 -13.87
CA TYR A 141 -7.50 -15.00 -12.94
C TYR A 141 -6.13 -14.91 -13.57
N PHE A 142 -5.17 -14.60 -12.73
CA PHE A 142 -3.77 -14.49 -13.07
C PHE A 142 -3.04 -15.65 -12.40
N ILE A 143 -2.40 -16.51 -13.17
CA ILE A 143 -1.48 -17.53 -12.65
C ILE A 143 -0.06 -17.11 -12.97
N LEU A 144 0.77 -17.05 -11.95
CA LEU A 144 2.17 -16.75 -12.04
C LEU A 144 2.98 -18.01 -11.70
N LEU A 145 3.84 -18.40 -12.63
CA LEU A 145 4.68 -19.58 -12.53
C LEU A 145 6.16 -19.19 -12.75
N PRO A 146 7.11 -19.81 -12.02
CA PRO A 146 8.53 -19.55 -12.24
C PRO A 146 8.95 -20.05 -13.63
N ASN A 147 9.76 -19.24 -14.31
CA ASN A 147 10.45 -19.59 -15.54
C ASN A 147 11.94 -19.84 -15.22
N ASN A 148 12.63 -20.66 -16.03
CA ASN A 148 14.02 -21.07 -15.85
C ASN A 148 15.05 -19.91 -15.90
N GLN A 149 14.62 -18.66 -16.12
CA GLN A 149 15.48 -17.49 -16.35
C GLN A 149 15.37 -16.43 -15.24
N SER A 150 15.13 -16.83 -13.98
CA SER A 150 14.95 -15.90 -12.85
C SER A 150 13.83 -14.87 -13.08
N SER A 151 12.83 -15.27 -13.86
CA SER A 151 11.65 -14.51 -14.23
C SER A 151 10.41 -15.37 -14.01
N PHE A 152 9.24 -14.77 -14.17
CA PHE A 152 7.96 -15.39 -13.94
C PHE A 152 7.06 -15.18 -15.13
N ASP A 153 6.44 -16.25 -15.60
CA ASP A 153 5.40 -16.17 -16.61
C ASP A 153 4.06 -15.91 -15.93
N VAL A 154 3.37 -14.87 -16.36
CA VAL A 154 2.04 -14.48 -15.89
C VAL A 154 1.04 -14.80 -16.99
N TYR A 155 0.10 -15.66 -16.66
CA TYR A 155 -1.02 -16.07 -17.51
C TYR A 155 -2.27 -15.35 -17.03
N GLU A 156 -2.71 -14.36 -17.80
CA GLU A 156 -4.02 -13.74 -17.65
C GLU A 156 -5.05 -14.63 -18.35
N VAL A 157 -5.98 -15.16 -17.58
CA VAL A 157 -6.97 -16.12 -18.06
C VAL A 157 -8.37 -15.56 -17.89
N ILE A 158 -9.11 -15.50 -18.99
CA ILE A 158 -10.51 -15.10 -19.01
C ILE A 158 -11.35 -16.30 -19.47
N PRO A 159 -11.97 -17.06 -18.54
CA PRO A 159 -12.69 -18.29 -18.87
C PRO A 159 -13.85 -18.07 -19.84
N SER A 160 -14.59 -16.96 -19.69
CA SER A 160 -15.77 -16.63 -20.51
C SER A 160 -15.47 -16.59 -22.02
N THR A 161 -14.24 -16.20 -22.39
CA THR A 161 -13.80 -16.11 -23.78
C THR A 161 -12.76 -17.16 -24.13
N THR A 162 -12.45 -18.09 -23.22
CA THR A 162 -11.34 -19.05 -23.34
C THR A 162 -10.01 -18.36 -23.71
N SER A 163 -9.85 -17.10 -23.29
CA SER A 163 -8.67 -16.30 -23.61
C SER A 163 -7.56 -16.60 -22.61
N CYS A 164 -6.34 -16.67 -23.12
CA CYS A 164 -5.15 -16.81 -22.31
C CYS A 164 -4.03 -15.94 -22.87
N LYS A 165 -3.61 -14.94 -22.11
CA LYS A 165 -2.52 -14.05 -22.49
C LYS A 165 -1.32 -14.30 -21.58
N LYS A 166 -0.17 -14.57 -22.19
CA LYS A 166 1.09 -14.72 -21.47
C LYS A 166 1.88 -13.41 -21.50
N THR A 167 2.40 -13.04 -20.34
CA THR A 167 3.41 -12.00 -20.17
C THR A 167 4.53 -12.51 -19.27
N THR A 168 5.66 -11.82 -19.21
CA THR A 168 6.79 -12.20 -18.35
C THR A 168 7.16 -11.02 -17.45
N ILE A 169 7.35 -11.30 -16.15
CA ILE A 169 7.79 -10.33 -15.15
C ILE A 169 9.04 -10.83 -14.43
N THR A 170 9.82 -9.93 -13.84
CA THR A 170 11.09 -10.27 -13.17
C THR A 170 10.98 -10.33 -11.65
N LYS A 171 9.85 -9.91 -11.08
CA LYS A 171 9.64 -9.85 -9.64
C LYS A 171 8.46 -10.72 -9.23
N PHE A 172 8.68 -11.56 -8.23
CA PHE A 172 7.59 -12.29 -7.59
C PHE A 172 6.71 -11.29 -6.84
N PRO A 173 5.37 -11.45 -6.84
CA PRO A 173 4.48 -10.55 -6.13
C PRO A 173 4.93 -10.38 -4.67
N PRO A 174 4.91 -9.16 -4.12
CA PRO A 174 5.31 -8.93 -2.75
C PRO A 174 4.39 -9.69 -1.80
N LYS A 175 4.94 -10.08 -0.65
CA LYS A 175 4.15 -10.60 0.45
C LYS A 175 3.23 -9.50 0.97
N LEU A 176 2.03 -9.85 1.43
CA LEU A 176 1.26 -8.95 2.29
C LEU A 176 2.10 -8.66 3.54
N GLN A 177 2.31 -7.38 3.82
CA GLN A 177 3.06 -6.95 4.98
C GLN A 177 2.27 -5.90 5.74
N GLU A 178 2.21 -6.10 7.04
CA GLU A 178 1.93 -4.98 7.91
C GLU A 178 3.14 -4.06 7.92
N PRO A 179 2.95 -2.76 7.69
CA PRO A 179 4.03 -1.83 7.87
C PRO A 179 4.55 -1.84 9.31
N SER A 180 5.87 -1.76 9.48
CA SER A 180 6.58 -1.87 10.75
C SER A 180 6.30 -0.74 11.75
N TYR A 181 5.41 0.18 11.39
CA TYR A 181 5.04 1.39 12.11
C TYR A 181 3.57 1.39 12.58
N PHE A 182 2.85 0.27 12.50
CA PHE A 182 1.51 0.18 13.09
C PHE A 182 1.56 0.23 14.61
N GLN A 183 0.58 0.88 15.25
CA GLN A 183 0.44 0.91 16.70
C GLN A 183 -0.84 0.21 17.15
N TYR A 184 -0.73 -0.52 18.26
CA TYR A 184 -1.89 -1.11 18.90
C TYR A 184 -2.82 -0.02 19.44
N ASN A 185 -4.09 -0.08 19.02
CA ASN A 185 -5.13 0.90 19.35
C ASN A 185 -6.31 0.25 20.10
N GLY A 186 -6.03 -0.80 20.87
CA GLY A 186 -7.04 -1.52 21.65
C GLY A 186 -7.73 -2.65 20.89
N THR A 187 -8.88 -3.06 21.40
CA THR A 187 -9.69 -4.14 20.83
C THR A 187 -10.97 -3.60 20.22
N VAL A 188 -11.39 -4.15 19.08
CA VAL A 188 -12.64 -3.81 18.39
C VAL A 188 -13.40 -5.08 18.02
N ILE A 189 -14.71 -4.96 17.79
CA ILE A 189 -15.51 -6.06 17.26
C ILE A 189 -15.70 -5.83 15.76
N VAL A 190 -15.20 -6.74 14.93
CA VAL A 190 -15.42 -6.72 13.48
C VAL A 190 -16.23 -7.95 13.11
N THR A 191 -17.39 -7.75 12.49
CA THR A 191 -18.27 -8.86 12.03
C THR A 191 -18.54 -9.92 13.12
N GLY A 192 -18.66 -9.50 14.38
CA GLY A 192 -18.88 -10.39 15.54
C GLY A 192 -17.63 -11.01 16.16
N ILE A 193 -16.43 -10.76 15.61
CA ILE A 193 -15.15 -11.30 16.08
C ILE A 193 -14.40 -10.22 16.88
N VAL A 194 -13.91 -10.57 18.07
CA VAL A 194 -13.05 -9.70 18.88
C VAL A 194 -11.66 -9.65 18.28
N CYS A 195 -11.21 -8.45 17.93
CA CYS A 195 -9.97 -8.23 17.21
C CYS A 195 -9.03 -7.26 17.93
N ASP A 196 -7.73 -7.57 17.91
CA ASP A 196 -6.65 -6.61 18.19
C ASP A 196 -6.61 -5.60 17.03
N HIS A 197 -6.78 -4.31 17.33
CA HIS A 197 -6.81 -3.24 16.33
C HIS A 197 -5.48 -2.51 16.26
N TRP A 198 -4.99 -2.32 15.04
CA TRP A 198 -3.71 -1.70 14.75
C TRP A 198 -3.93 -0.53 13.81
N ILE A 199 -3.34 0.62 14.11
CA ILE A 199 -3.52 1.83 13.32
C ILE A 199 -2.18 2.46 12.96
N TRP A 200 -2.11 2.96 11.75
CA TRP A 200 -1.11 3.89 11.29
C TRP A 200 -1.82 5.17 10.85
N LEU A 201 -1.56 6.23 11.60
CA LEU A 201 -1.72 7.58 11.10
C LEU A 201 -0.30 7.97 10.72
N SER A 202 0.00 8.14 9.43
CA SER A 202 1.27 8.77 9.08
C SER A 202 1.37 10.03 9.94
N GLY A 203 2.41 10.13 10.78
CA GLY A 203 2.53 11.06 11.91
C GLY A 203 2.61 12.54 11.51
N GLY A 204 1.82 12.96 10.53
CA GLY A 204 1.84 14.26 9.92
C GLY A 204 0.70 15.15 10.39
N ARG A 205 1.00 16.44 10.30
CA ARG A 205 0.23 17.58 10.80
C ARG A 205 -1.10 17.85 10.09
N ASN A 206 -1.40 17.18 8.97
CA ASN A 206 -2.47 17.59 8.06
C ASN A 206 -3.61 16.56 7.98
N SER A 207 -4.85 17.04 8.07
CA SER A 207 -6.09 16.26 7.97
C SER A 207 -6.29 15.53 6.64
N GLY A 208 -5.43 15.77 5.64
CA GLY A 208 -5.45 15.12 4.33
C GLY A 208 -4.64 13.81 4.24
N ARG A 209 -3.92 13.42 5.28
CA ARG A 209 -3.05 12.24 5.24
C ARG A 209 -3.82 10.91 5.39
N PRO A 210 -3.37 9.83 4.74
CA PRO A 210 -4.03 8.52 4.85
C PRO A 210 -3.98 7.98 6.28
N ILE A 211 -5.12 7.44 6.70
CA ILE A 211 -5.28 6.64 7.91
C ILE A 211 -5.40 5.20 7.46
N ILE A 212 -4.51 4.34 7.93
CA ILE A 212 -4.54 2.92 7.62
C ILE A 212 -4.73 2.17 8.93
N SER A 213 -5.57 1.14 8.94
CA SER A 213 -5.72 0.28 10.10
C SER A 213 -5.94 -1.16 9.68
N GLN A 214 -5.54 -2.07 10.56
CA GLN A 214 -5.62 -3.51 10.37
C GLN A 214 -6.14 -4.13 11.67
N SER A 215 -7.10 -5.03 11.54
CA SER A 215 -7.70 -5.76 12.65
C SER A 215 -7.38 -7.24 12.52
N TRP A 216 -6.95 -7.85 13.62
CA TRP A 216 -6.62 -9.28 13.71
C TRP A 216 -7.43 -9.96 14.78
N ASP A 217 -7.94 -11.15 14.49
CA ASP A 217 -8.59 -12.00 15.49
C ASP A 217 -7.66 -12.17 16.71
N THR A 218 -8.16 -11.80 17.89
CA THR A 218 -7.35 -11.84 19.13
C THR A 218 -6.93 -13.26 19.49
N ASN A 219 -7.71 -14.27 19.15
CA ASN A 219 -7.46 -15.68 19.46
C ASN A 219 -6.68 -16.38 18.35
N GLN A 220 -7.17 -16.29 17.11
CA GLN A 220 -6.61 -17.04 15.98
C GLN A 220 -5.41 -16.35 15.34
N LYS A 221 -5.17 -15.07 15.66
CA LYS A 221 -4.12 -14.24 15.03
C LYS A 221 -4.20 -14.27 13.50
N LYS A 222 -5.43 -14.22 12.97
CA LYS A 222 -5.72 -14.10 11.53
C LYS A 222 -6.14 -12.66 11.19
N PRO A 223 -5.78 -12.15 10.01
CA PRO A 223 -6.25 -10.84 9.57
C PRO A 223 -7.75 -10.91 9.31
N ILE A 224 -8.51 -9.93 9.79
CA ILE A 224 -9.98 -9.88 9.64
C ILE A 224 -10.38 -8.70 8.76
N GLN A 225 -9.77 -7.53 8.97
CA GLN A 225 -10.13 -6.33 8.22
C GLN A 225 -8.95 -5.40 8.03
N TYR A 226 -8.83 -4.87 6.82
CA TYR A 226 -7.99 -3.73 6.50
C TYR A 226 -8.87 -2.54 6.15
N LEU A 227 -8.53 -1.37 6.67
CA LEU A 227 -9.17 -0.10 6.32
C LEU A 227 -8.10 0.89 5.90
N ALA A 228 -8.28 1.52 4.76
CA ALA A 228 -7.53 2.72 4.39
C ALA A 228 -8.51 3.85 4.12
N TYR A 229 -8.22 5.02 4.67
CA TYR A 229 -8.96 6.24 4.42
C TYR A 229 -8.01 7.35 4.06
N SER A 230 -8.11 7.81 2.81
CA SER A 230 -7.42 8.97 2.29
C SER A 230 -8.43 10.11 2.18
N PRO A 231 -8.48 11.04 3.16
CA PRO A 231 -9.46 12.13 3.19
C PRO A 231 -9.35 13.11 2.02
N GLY A 232 -8.25 13.10 1.28
CA GLY A 232 -8.00 14.04 0.18
C GLY A 232 -7.47 15.38 0.65
N SER A 233 -7.13 16.26 -0.30
CA SER A 233 -6.77 17.64 0.04
C SER A 233 -8.01 18.54 0.01
N GLN A 234 -7.95 19.69 0.68
CA GLN A 234 -8.99 20.70 0.58
C GLN A 234 -9.22 21.17 -0.87
N MET A 235 -8.20 21.07 -1.72
CA MET A 235 -8.27 21.42 -3.13
C MET A 235 -8.94 20.32 -3.98
N SER A 236 -8.58 19.05 -3.78
CA SER A 236 -9.15 17.96 -4.58
C SER A 236 -10.58 17.62 -4.18
N LYS A 237 -10.96 17.88 -2.92
CA LYS A 237 -12.24 17.45 -2.30
C LYS A 237 -12.58 15.98 -2.62
N THR A 238 -11.54 15.19 -2.87
CA THR A 238 -11.66 13.81 -3.34
C THR A 238 -11.12 12.91 -2.25
N SER A 239 -12.01 12.13 -1.63
CA SER A 239 -11.64 11.15 -0.62
C SER A 239 -11.79 9.73 -1.14
N VAL A 240 -10.92 8.85 -0.67
CA VAL A 240 -10.93 7.42 -0.98
C VAL A 240 -10.99 6.66 0.32
N ARG A 241 -11.95 5.73 0.42
CA ARG A 241 -12.05 4.77 1.50
C ARG A 241 -12.00 3.37 0.91
N ILE A 242 -11.10 2.55 1.43
CA ILE A 242 -11.00 1.13 1.10
C ILE A 242 -11.33 0.37 2.38
N GLN A 243 -12.27 -0.55 2.28
CA GLN A 243 -12.57 -1.52 3.32
C GLN A 243 -12.38 -2.91 2.74
N ARG A 244 -11.44 -3.64 3.30
CA ARG A 244 -11.09 -4.98 2.88
C ARG A 244 -11.41 -5.93 4.02
N TYR A 245 -12.21 -6.95 3.73
CA TYR A 245 -12.55 -8.01 4.67
C TYR A 245 -11.90 -9.31 4.20
N PHE A 246 -11.22 -9.98 5.11
CA PHE A 246 -10.65 -11.30 4.87
C PHE A 246 -11.72 -12.32 5.29
N GLY A 247 -12.48 -12.83 4.32
CA GLY A 247 -13.48 -13.87 4.56
C GLY A 247 -12.84 -15.20 4.97
N LEU A 248 -11.67 -15.47 4.39
CA LEU A 248 -10.79 -16.58 4.75
C LEU A 248 -9.34 -16.11 4.75
N PHE A 249 -8.56 -16.60 5.70
CA PHE A 249 -7.10 -16.52 5.65
C PHE A 249 -6.51 -17.77 6.31
N ASP A 250 -5.92 -18.64 5.50
CA ASP A 250 -5.28 -19.86 5.95
C ASP A 250 -3.79 -19.81 5.62
N ALA A 251 -2.98 -19.78 6.67
CA ALA A 251 -1.53 -19.83 6.57
C ALA A 251 -1.08 -21.25 6.19
N GLY A 252 -0.09 -21.34 5.30
CA GLY A 252 0.47 -22.61 4.85
C GLY A 252 0.46 -22.74 3.33
N THR A 253 1.03 -23.85 2.86
CA THR A 253 1.15 -24.15 1.43
C THR A 253 -0.24 -24.31 0.80
N PRO A 254 -0.59 -23.52 -0.22
CA PRO A 254 -1.84 -23.67 -0.94
C PRO A 254 -1.98 -25.01 -1.66
N ASP A 255 -3.21 -25.36 -2.01
CA ASP A 255 -3.51 -26.50 -2.88
C ASP A 255 -2.80 -26.35 -4.25
N PRO A 256 -1.92 -27.31 -4.63
CA PRO A 256 -1.20 -27.27 -5.90
C PRO A 256 -2.08 -27.20 -7.15
N GLU A 257 -3.30 -27.74 -7.09
CA GLU A 257 -4.23 -27.74 -8.23
C GLU A 257 -4.64 -26.32 -8.63
N LYS A 258 -4.57 -25.35 -7.70
CA LYS A 258 -4.87 -23.94 -7.99
C LYS A 258 -3.92 -23.32 -9.00
N PHE A 259 -2.72 -23.86 -9.17
CA PHE A 259 -1.72 -23.30 -10.07
C PHE A 259 -1.65 -23.99 -11.45
N VAL A 260 -2.54 -24.95 -11.71
CA VAL A 260 -2.58 -25.65 -12.99
C VAL A 260 -3.23 -24.76 -14.06
N LEU A 261 -2.55 -24.59 -15.19
CA LEU A 261 -3.08 -23.83 -16.32
C LEU A 261 -4.20 -24.62 -17.02
N PRO A 262 -5.24 -23.95 -17.53
CA PRO A 262 -6.23 -24.62 -18.36
C PRO A 262 -5.63 -24.99 -19.73
N ARG A 263 -6.12 -26.09 -20.31
CA ARG A 263 -5.57 -26.66 -21.57
C ARG A 263 -5.54 -25.69 -22.76
N TYR A 264 -6.41 -24.70 -22.82
CA TYR A 264 -6.40 -23.72 -23.91
C TYR A 264 -5.25 -22.70 -23.81
N CYS A 265 -4.70 -22.47 -22.61
CA CYS A 265 -3.47 -21.70 -22.45
C CYS A 265 -2.24 -22.40 -23.07
N GLU A 266 -2.24 -23.73 -23.09
CA GLU A 266 -1.14 -24.53 -23.63
C GLU A 266 -1.08 -24.42 -25.17
N LYS A 267 -2.23 -24.23 -25.83
CA LYS A 267 -2.33 -24.14 -27.30
C LYS A 267 -1.92 -22.78 -27.88
N GLU A 268 -2.06 -21.71 -27.11
CA GLU A 268 -1.63 -20.35 -27.49
C GLU A 268 -0.09 -20.19 -27.45
N LEU A 269 0.60 -21.00 -26.62
CA LEU A 269 2.07 -21.03 -26.53
C LEU A 269 2.75 -21.53 -27.81
N GLU A 270 2.03 -22.26 -28.67
CA GLU A 270 2.54 -22.73 -29.96
C GLU A 270 2.42 -21.67 -31.07
N LYS A 271 1.72 -20.54 -30.82
CA LYS A 271 1.36 -19.58 -31.87
C LYS A 271 2.04 -18.22 -31.81
N THR A 272 2.82 -17.86 -30.79
CA THR A 272 3.38 -16.50 -30.70
C THR A 272 4.66 -16.32 -31.54
N PRO A 273 4.70 -15.39 -32.52
CA PRO A 273 5.94 -14.88 -33.11
C PRO A 273 6.67 -13.94 -32.12
N LYS A 274 7.95 -13.66 -32.42
CA LYS A 274 8.91 -12.84 -31.65
C LYS A 274 8.33 -11.54 -31.05
N PRO A 275 8.85 -11.08 -29.90
CA PRO A 275 8.33 -9.94 -29.16
C PRO A 275 8.54 -8.62 -29.92
N SER A 276 7.47 -7.84 -30.04
CA SER A 276 7.55 -6.41 -30.29
C SER A 276 7.54 -5.68 -28.96
N ASP A 277 8.63 -4.97 -28.67
CA ASP A 277 8.72 -4.02 -27.56
C ASP A 277 7.76 -2.86 -27.83
N GLU A 278 6.64 -2.79 -27.11
CA GLU A 278 5.98 -1.52 -26.78
C GLU A 278 4.77 -1.69 -25.84
N PHE A 279 4.70 -0.78 -24.86
CA PHE A 279 3.55 -0.41 -24.03
C PHE A 279 3.08 -1.35 -22.89
N PHE A 280 3.33 -0.93 -21.63
CA PHE A 280 2.31 -0.25 -20.83
C PHE A 280 2.90 0.44 -19.58
N GLU A 281 2.75 1.76 -19.52
CA GLU A 281 2.78 2.57 -18.30
C GLU A 281 1.41 2.48 -17.59
N SER A 282 1.43 2.51 -16.25
CA SER A 282 0.31 2.83 -15.36
C SER A 282 -0.83 1.80 -15.20
N ARG A 283 -0.61 0.81 -14.33
CA ARG A 283 -1.61 0.46 -13.30
C ARG A 283 -0.86 0.28 -12.00
N ASP A 284 -0.88 1.33 -11.18
CA ASP A 284 -0.36 1.29 -9.81
C ASP A 284 -1.11 0.19 -9.04
N LEU A 285 -0.48 -0.97 -8.92
CA LEU A 285 -0.69 -1.89 -7.81
C LEU A 285 -0.13 -1.19 -6.56
N VAL A 286 -0.91 -0.27 -6.01
CA VAL A 286 -0.68 0.25 -4.66
C VAL A 286 -1.08 -0.86 -3.70
N PHE A 287 -0.07 -1.58 -3.19
CA PHE A 287 -0.15 -2.36 -1.97
C PHE A 287 0.08 -1.45 -0.77
#